data_AF-A0A8J8CAZ1-F1
#
_entry.id   AF-A0A8J8CAZ1-F1
#
_cell.length_a   1.000
_cell.length_b   1.000
_cell.length_c   1.000
_cell.angle_alpha   90.00
_cell.angle_beta   90.00
_cell.angle_gamma   90.00
#
_symmetry.space_group_name_H-M   'P 1'
#
loop_
_entity.id
_entity.type
_entity.pdbx_description
1 polymer ?
#
loop_
_entity_poly.entity_id
_entity_poly.type
_entity_poly.pdbx_seq_one_letter_code
_entity_poly.pdbx_strand_id
1 'polypeptide(L)'
;MYLNWIHTLKYNLYNFHFFPQQQWAFLEILRITNSNRIDAIVCDLHPSYNSTNLAKDLAERFEADLYPIQHHKAHGFSLLGDNDIFQNSIIITLDGVGYGEDGNIWGGEILRYSNNKMDRIGHLAEQYMPGGDLSTKYPLRMLLSILYKKLSREELIEFISGYNFFDEKTLNLILFQLDKKINVSKTTSCGRILDSISSMLNICNIKTYDGEPAIRLESISENFKKYHDYREYNKCLEIAQDDIKIKNNIINTTDLVYSAYNMLLEGYSREFIALYVHLYIAEGLSSLALKFGKKEDFEYIGLTGGVSYNKIISERIRENIEKEGFKFLYSNKLPNGDGGISFGQGIGYILDNEGG
;
A
#
# COMPACT_ATOMS: atom_id res chain seq x y z
N MET A 1 -32.57 -8.68 9.48
CA MET A 1 -31.29 -9.34 9.17
C MET A 1 -31.46 -10.03 7.82
N TYR A 2 -31.28 -9.27 6.74
CA TYR A 2 -31.17 -9.88 5.40
C TYR A 2 -29.79 -10.54 5.35
N LEU A 3 -29.76 -11.84 5.09
CA LEU A 3 -28.52 -12.59 4.84
C LEU A 3 -27.96 -12.15 3.49
N ASN A 4 -27.15 -11.10 3.49
CA ASN A 4 -26.40 -10.66 2.32
C ASN A 4 -25.16 -11.57 2.18
N TRP A 5 -25.27 -12.59 1.31
CA TRP A 5 -24.13 -13.42 0.94
C TRP A 5 -23.32 -12.71 -0.14
N ILE A 6 -22.06 -12.36 0.15
CA ILE A 6 -21.13 -11.85 -0.86
C ILE A 6 -20.28 -13.01 -1.36
N HIS A 7 -20.35 -13.29 -2.66
CA HIS A 7 -19.55 -14.32 -3.31
C HIS A 7 -18.32 -13.70 -4.00
N THR A 8 -17.13 -14.13 -3.59
CA THR A 8 -15.84 -13.72 -4.18
C THR A 8 -15.34 -14.75 -5.19
N LEU A 9 -15.01 -14.31 -6.40
CA LEU A 9 -14.32 -15.11 -7.43
C LEU A 9 -12.87 -14.66 -7.55
N LYS A 10 -11.91 -15.59 -7.61
CA LYS A 10 -10.47 -15.30 -7.69
C LYS A 10 -9.88 -15.86 -8.98
N TYR A 11 -9.50 -15.01 -9.95
CA TYR A 11 -8.84 -15.46 -11.19
C TYR A 11 -7.84 -14.42 -11.75
N ASN A 12 -6.75 -14.92 -12.36
CA ASN A 12 -5.64 -14.14 -12.92
C ASN A 12 -6.06 -13.32 -14.17
N LEU A 13 -5.79 -12.01 -14.16
CA LEU A 13 -6.27 -11.02 -15.15
C LEU A 13 -5.44 -10.90 -16.45
N TYR A 14 -4.46 -11.79 -16.68
CA TYR A 14 -3.44 -11.55 -17.70
C TYR A 14 -3.82 -11.87 -19.16
N ASN A 15 -5.04 -12.32 -19.47
CA ASN A 15 -5.39 -12.74 -20.84
C ASN A 15 -6.71 -12.14 -21.33
N PHE A 16 -6.68 -11.49 -22.51
CA PHE A 16 -7.87 -11.01 -23.24
C PHE A 16 -8.91 -12.13 -23.52
N HIS A 17 -8.49 -13.40 -23.51
CA HIS A 17 -9.37 -14.56 -23.63
C HIS A 17 -10.13 -14.96 -22.36
N PHE A 18 -9.84 -14.34 -21.20
CA PHE A 18 -10.54 -14.60 -19.92
C PHE A 18 -11.83 -13.81 -19.74
N PHE A 19 -12.01 -12.73 -20.48
CA PHE A 19 -13.18 -11.84 -20.37
C PHE A 19 -14.51 -12.54 -20.63
N PRO A 20 -14.65 -13.39 -21.69
CA PRO A 20 -15.87 -14.15 -21.91
C PRO A 20 -16.18 -15.16 -20.79
N GLN A 21 -15.14 -15.72 -20.14
CA GLN A 21 -15.31 -16.68 -19.05
C GLN A 21 -15.80 -16.00 -17.76
N GLN A 22 -15.32 -14.78 -17.46
CA GLN A 22 -15.81 -14.01 -16.31
C GLN A 22 -17.26 -13.59 -16.49
N GLN A 23 -17.62 -13.11 -17.68
CA GLN A 23 -19.02 -12.80 -18.01
C GLN A 23 -19.91 -14.05 -17.92
N TRP A 24 -19.42 -15.19 -18.42
CA TRP A 24 -20.17 -16.45 -18.33
C TRP A 24 -20.38 -16.89 -16.88
N ALA A 25 -19.32 -16.88 -16.05
CA ALA A 25 -19.42 -17.25 -14.64
C ALA A 25 -20.37 -16.33 -13.87
N PHE A 26 -20.34 -15.02 -14.15
CA PHE A 26 -21.27 -14.05 -13.57
C PHE A 26 -22.72 -14.33 -13.97
N LEU A 27 -22.99 -14.53 -15.27
CA LEU A 27 -24.32 -14.87 -15.77
C LEU A 27 -24.84 -16.19 -15.18
N GLU A 28 -23.95 -17.17 -15.00
CA GLU A 28 -24.30 -18.46 -14.40
C GLU A 28 -24.61 -18.32 -12.90
N ILE A 29 -23.88 -17.47 -12.16
CA ILE A 29 -24.21 -17.15 -10.77
C ILE A 29 -25.57 -16.47 -10.66
N LEU A 30 -25.88 -15.49 -11.52
CA LEU A 30 -27.21 -14.86 -11.56
C LEU A 30 -28.31 -15.89 -11.80
N ARG A 31 -28.06 -16.83 -12.73
CA ARG A 31 -28.97 -17.93 -13.03
C ARG A 31 -29.16 -18.87 -11.83
N ILE A 32 -28.08 -19.28 -11.17
CA ILE A 32 -28.11 -20.22 -10.03
C ILE A 32 -28.77 -19.56 -8.81
N THR A 33 -28.49 -18.29 -8.57
CA THR A 33 -29.07 -17.52 -7.45
C THR A 33 -30.48 -17.03 -7.73
N ASN A 34 -31.01 -17.24 -8.95
CA ASN A 34 -32.29 -16.72 -9.42
C ASN A 34 -32.41 -15.19 -9.21
N SER A 35 -31.28 -14.50 -9.33
CA SER A 35 -31.17 -13.05 -9.16
C SER A 35 -31.57 -12.39 -10.46
N ASN A 36 -32.83 -11.95 -10.54
CA ASN A 36 -33.39 -11.36 -11.75
C ASN A 36 -33.12 -9.86 -11.89
N ARG A 37 -32.48 -9.25 -10.88
CA ARG A 37 -32.16 -7.83 -10.83
C ARG A 37 -30.79 -7.64 -10.20
N ILE A 38 -30.01 -6.73 -10.76
CA ILE A 38 -28.75 -6.26 -10.21
C ILE A 38 -28.99 -4.80 -9.82
N ASP A 39 -28.89 -4.48 -8.54
CA ASP A 39 -29.16 -3.13 -8.06
C ASP A 39 -27.99 -2.19 -8.39
N ALA A 40 -26.75 -2.66 -8.25
CA ALA A 40 -25.56 -1.90 -8.60
C ALA A 40 -24.38 -2.80 -9.01
N ILE A 41 -23.44 -2.20 -9.74
CA ILE A 41 -22.15 -2.78 -10.10
C ILE A 41 -21.06 -1.91 -9.47
N VAL A 42 -20.30 -2.51 -8.57
CA VAL A 42 -19.19 -1.86 -7.89
C VAL A 42 -17.88 -2.08 -8.63
N CYS A 43 -16.99 -1.09 -8.63
CA CYS A 43 -15.67 -1.21 -9.23
C CYS A 43 -14.62 -0.34 -8.54
N ASP A 44 -13.35 -0.52 -8.91
CA ASP A 44 -12.29 0.38 -8.44
C ASP A 44 -12.46 1.77 -9.06
N LEU A 45 -12.08 2.80 -8.31
CA LEU A 45 -12.08 4.19 -8.77
C LEU A 45 -11.15 4.42 -9.99
N HIS A 46 -10.14 3.58 -10.19
CA HIS A 46 -9.20 3.73 -11.29
C HIS A 46 -9.91 3.68 -12.66
N PRO A 47 -9.89 4.77 -13.46
CA PRO A 47 -10.73 4.87 -14.67
C PRO A 47 -10.27 3.95 -15.81
N SER A 48 -8.97 3.61 -15.86
CA SER A 48 -8.36 2.83 -16.94
C SER A 48 -8.20 1.34 -16.64
N TYR A 49 -8.69 0.83 -15.50
CA TYR A 49 -8.63 -0.61 -15.25
C TYR A 49 -9.57 -1.36 -16.19
N ASN A 50 -9.11 -2.51 -16.68
CA ASN A 50 -9.92 -3.39 -17.51
C ASN A 50 -11.20 -3.85 -16.78
N SER A 51 -11.12 -4.07 -15.46
CA SER A 51 -12.28 -4.37 -14.61
C SER A 51 -13.26 -3.20 -14.52
N THR A 52 -12.77 -1.95 -14.44
CA THR A 52 -13.63 -0.76 -14.44
C THR A 52 -14.34 -0.56 -15.78
N ASN A 53 -13.67 -0.85 -16.90
CA ASN A 53 -14.31 -0.83 -18.21
C ASN A 53 -15.39 -1.92 -18.32
N LEU A 54 -15.11 -3.14 -17.84
CA LEU A 54 -16.11 -4.20 -17.77
C LEU A 54 -17.31 -3.81 -16.91
N ALA A 55 -17.07 -3.17 -15.76
CA ALA A 55 -18.14 -2.73 -14.87
C ALA A 55 -19.07 -1.72 -15.55
N LYS A 56 -18.51 -0.78 -16.33
CA LYS A 56 -19.29 0.18 -17.14
C LYS A 56 -20.17 -0.54 -18.17
N ASP A 57 -19.58 -1.48 -18.93
CA ASP A 57 -20.32 -2.25 -19.94
C ASP A 57 -21.45 -3.08 -19.32
N LEU A 58 -21.20 -3.68 -18.16
CA LEU A 58 -22.22 -4.45 -17.43
C LEU A 58 -23.31 -3.53 -16.84
N ALA A 59 -22.94 -2.36 -16.33
CA ALA A 59 -23.89 -1.42 -15.72
C ALA A 59 -24.90 -0.92 -16.76
N GLU A 60 -24.41 -0.59 -17.96
CA GLU A 60 -25.26 -0.25 -19.10
C GLU A 60 -26.14 -1.43 -19.53
N ARG A 61 -25.56 -2.63 -19.63
CA ARG A 61 -26.30 -3.83 -20.06
C ARG A 61 -27.43 -4.25 -19.12
N PHE A 62 -27.24 -4.08 -17.81
CA PHE A 62 -28.20 -4.50 -16.80
C PHE A 62 -29.05 -3.35 -16.24
N GLU A 63 -28.90 -2.14 -16.80
CA GLU A 63 -29.56 -0.93 -16.30
C GLU A 63 -29.35 -0.75 -14.78
N ALA A 64 -28.13 -1.04 -14.32
CA ALA A 64 -27.74 -1.02 -12.91
C ALA A 64 -26.86 0.20 -12.61
N ASP A 65 -26.89 0.68 -11.37
CA ASP A 65 -26.05 1.81 -10.96
C ASP A 65 -24.57 1.43 -10.94
N LEU A 66 -23.70 2.25 -11.52
CA LEU A 66 -22.25 2.06 -11.45
C LEU A 66 -21.70 2.80 -10.22
N TYR A 67 -21.10 2.08 -9.29
CA TYR A 67 -20.60 2.63 -8.03
C TYR A 67 -19.07 2.43 -7.87
N PRO A 68 -18.25 3.43 -8.23
CA PRO A 68 -16.80 3.36 -8.05
C PRO A 68 -16.41 3.58 -6.59
N ILE A 69 -15.53 2.73 -6.06
CA ILE A 69 -15.01 2.81 -4.70
C ILE A 69 -13.49 2.93 -4.74
N GLN A 70 -12.95 3.83 -3.92
CA GLN A 70 -11.51 4.03 -3.80
C GLN A 70 -10.82 2.77 -3.25
N HIS A 71 -9.71 2.39 -3.88
CA HIS A 71 -8.97 1.15 -3.63
C HIS A 71 -8.64 0.86 -2.15
N HIS A 72 -8.10 1.86 -1.44
CA HIS A 72 -7.71 1.70 -0.04
C HIS A 72 -8.92 1.68 0.90
N LYS A 73 -9.97 2.44 0.58
CA LYS A 73 -11.26 2.33 1.28
C LYS A 73 -11.84 0.93 1.10
N ALA A 74 -11.76 0.34 -0.09
CA ALA A 74 -12.19 -1.04 -0.31
C ALA A 74 -11.39 -2.05 0.52
N HIS A 75 -10.06 -1.91 0.63
CA HIS A 75 -9.27 -2.72 1.57
C HIS A 75 -9.76 -2.57 3.01
N GLY A 76 -10.05 -1.34 3.45
CA GLY A 76 -10.58 -1.06 4.78
C GLY A 76 -11.96 -1.69 5.02
N PHE A 77 -12.89 -1.55 4.10
CA PHE A 77 -14.22 -2.17 4.19
C PHE A 77 -14.13 -3.69 4.19
N SER A 78 -13.18 -4.26 3.41
CA SER A 78 -12.93 -5.69 3.40
C SER A 78 -12.49 -6.19 4.78
N LEU A 79 -11.56 -5.47 5.42
CA LEU A 79 -11.09 -5.77 6.78
C LEU A 79 -12.22 -5.73 7.81
N LEU A 80 -13.06 -4.68 7.78
CA LEU A 80 -14.19 -4.53 8.70
C LEU A 80 -15.20 -5.65 8.52
N GLY A 81 -15.57 -5.96 7.27
CA GLY A 81 -16.53 -7.02 6.97
C GLY A 81 -16.01 -8.44 7.24
N ASP A 82 -14.71 -8.72 7.06
CA ASP A 82 -14.11 -10.01 7.42
C ASP A 82 -14.22 -10.31 8.92
N ASN A 83 -14.02 -9.25 9.71
CA ASN A 83 -14.08 -9.27 11.17
C ASN A 83 -15.50 -9.11 11.74
N ASP A 84 -16.49 -8.74 10.91
CA ASP A 84 -17.85 -8.37 11.34
C ASP A 84 -17.85 -7.25 12.40
N ILE A 85 -16.96 -6.26 12.21
CA ILE A 85 -16.80 -5.12 13.13
C ILE A 85 -16.97 -3.83 12.32
N PHE A 86 -18.11 -3.17 12.51
CA PHE A 86 -18.45 -1.88 11.89
C PHE A 86 -18.47 -0.73 12.91
N GLN A 87 -17.65 -0.83 13.94
CA GLN A 87 -17.46 0.24 14.92
C GLN A 87 -16.44 1.25 14.42
N ASN A 88 -16.53 2.47 14.93
CA ASN A 88 -15.56 3.53 14.64
C ASN A 88 -14.12 3.02 14.87
N SER A 89 -13.26 3.22 13.88
CA SER A 89 -11.92 2.62 13.87
C SER A 89 -10.93 3.43 13.05
N ILE A 90 -9.65 3.24 13.34
CA ILE A 90 -8.55 3.75 12.51
C ILE A 90 -8.01 2.58 11.68
N ILE A 91 -7.87 2.75 10.37
CA ILE A 91 -7.45 1.69 9.46
C ILE A 91 -6.17 2.12 8.75
N ILE A 92 -5.12 1.31 8.90
CA ILE A 92 -3.86 1.46 8.19
C ILE A 92 -3.94 0.62 6.92
N THR A 93 -3.80 1.25 5.76
CA THR A 93 -3.87 0.58 4.46
C THR A 93 -2.52 0.70 3.75
N LEU A 94 -1.78 -0.40 3.63
CA LEU A 94 -0.44 -0.44 3.05
C LEU A 94 -0.42 -1.25 1.76
N ASP A 95 -0.04 -0.62 0.66
CA ASP A 95 -0.05 -1.25 -0.65
C ASP A 95 1.10 -0.79 -1.55
N GLY A 96 1.24 -1.46 -2.69
CA GLY A 96 2.10 -1.06 -3.79
C GLY A 96 1.48 0.06 -4.62
N VAL A 97 0.25 -0.08 -5.09
CA VAL A 97 -0.41 0.90 -5.97
C VAL A 97 -1.90 0.86 -5.72
N GLY A 98 -2.51 2.01 -5.42
CA GLY A 98 -3.96 2.16 -5.57
C GLY A 98 -4.32 3.58 -5.99
N TYR A 99 -5.36 3.72 -6.81
CA TYR A 99 -5.76 5.03 -7.32
C TYR A 99 -6.39 5.87 -6.20
N GLY A 100 -5.83 7.05 -5.98
CA GLY A 100 -6.32 8.02 -5.00
C GLY A 100 -7.46 8.87 -5.53
N GLU A 101 -8.27 9.43 -4.63
CA GLU A 101 -9.35 10.38 -4.98
C GLU A 101 -8.82 11.70 -5.54
N ASP A 102 -7.54 12.00 -5.30
CA ASP A 102 -6.81 13.15 -5.82
C ASP A 102 -6.11 12.86 -7.17
N GLY A 103 -6.32 11.67 -7.73
CA GLY A 103 -5.68 11.21 -8.97
C GLY A 103 -4.21 10.79 -8.80
N ASN A 104 -3.66 10.82 -7.58
CA ASN A 104 -2.33 10.33 -7.27
C ASN A 104 -2.33 8.85 -6.90
N ILE A 105 -1.15 8.25 -6.74
CA ILE A 105 -1.01 6.85 -6.38
C ILE A 105 -0.87 6.72 -4.85
N TRP A 106 -1.84 6.13 -4.20
CA TRP A 106 -1.80 5.85 -2.77
C TRP A 106 -1.16 4.47 -2.49
N GLY A 107 -0.80 4.23 -1.23
CA GLY A 107 -0.26 2.93 -0.78
C GLY A 107 0.35 2.94 0.62
N GLY A 108 0.12 4.00 1.39
CA GLY A 108 0.65 4.14 2.74
C GLY A 108 -0.23 5.08 3.54
N GLU A 109 -1.52 4.74 3.65
CA GLU A 109 -2.55 5.63 4.15
C GLU A 109 -3.03 5.24 5.54
N ILE A 110 -3.49 6.25 6.29
CA ILE A 110 -4.26 6.07 7.51
C ILE A 110 -5.64 6.66 7.25
N LEU A 111 -6.64 5.79 7.34
CA LEU A 111 -8.03 6.11 7.14
C LEU A 111 -8.76 6.08 8.47
N ARG A 112 -9.70 7.01 8.65
CA ARG A 112 -10.66 7.00 9.74
C ARG A 112 -11.96 6.44 9.22
N TYR A 113 -12.44 5.37 9.82
CA TYR A 113 -13.79 4.87 9.59
C TYR A 113 -14.73 5.39 10.68
N SER A 114 -15.72 6.18 10.28
CA SER A 114 -16.78 6.65 11.17
C SER A 114 -18.03 7.01 10.38
N ASN A 115 -19.21 6.77 10.97
CA ASN A 115 -20.51 7.02 10.33
C ASN A 115 -20.59 6.39 8.93
N ASN A 116 -20.19 5.12 8.83
CA ASN A 116 -20.12 4.36 7.58
C ASN A 116 -19.18 4.90 6.49
N LYS A 117 -18.42 5.96 6.77
CA LYS A 117 -17.52 6.60 5.80
C LYS A 117 -16.06 6.39 6.16
N MET A 118 -15.21 6.37 5.14
CA MET A 118 -13.76 6.36 5.31
C MET A 118 -13.13 7.67 4.81
N ASP A 119 -12.49 8.39 5.73
CA ASP A 119 -11.75 9.63 5.45
C ASP A 119 -10.24 9.40 5.56
N ARG A 120 -9.46 9.96 4.64
CA ARG A 120 -7.99 9.96 4.74
C ARG A 120 -7.55 11.00 5.79
N ILE A 121 -6.84 10.56 6.83
CA ILE A 121 -6.43 11.41 7.97
C ILE A 121 -4.91 11.51 8.15
N GLY A 122 -4.15 10.64 7.50
CA GLY A 122 -2.68 10.65 7.49
C GLY A 122 -2.12 9.75 6.40
N HIS A 123 -0.83 9.92 6.09
CA HIS A 123 -0.18 9.13 5.04
C HIS A 123 1.36 9.19 5.11
N LEU A 124 2.04 8.34 4.34
CA LEU A 124 3.48 8.45 4.08
C LEU A 124 3.77 9.67 3.19
N ALA A 125 4.97 10.25 3.30
CA ALA A 125 5.35 11.41 2.48
C ALA A 125 5.26 11.13 0.98
N GLU A 126 4.67 12.08 0.23
CA GLU A 126 4.56 12.01 -1.23
C GLU A 126 5.94 11.95 -1.89
N GLN A 127 6.18 10.92 -2.70
CA GLN A 127 7.36 10.75 -3.53
C GLN A 127 7.03 10.95 -5.00
N TYR A 128 8.02 11.36 -5.78
CA TYR A 128 7.89 11.45 -7.22
C TYR A 128 8.15 10.08 -7.84
N MET A 129 7.40 9.74 -8.89
CA MET A 129 7.45 8.46 -9.58
C MET A 129 7.71 8.69 -11.08
N PRO A 130 8.97 8.94 -11.48
CA PRO A 130 9.31 9.29 -12.84
C PRO A 130 9.09 8.10 -13.80
N GLY A 131 8.24 8.31 -14.81
CA GLY A 131 7.90 7.30 -15.80
C GLY A 131 6.85 6.27 -15.35
N GLY A 132 6.11 6.54 -14.26
CA GLY A 132 4.97 5.72 -13.82
C GLY A 132 5.37 4.25 -13.61
N ASP A 133 4.75 3.33 -14.33
CA ASP A 133 5.00 1.88 -14.24
C ASP A 133 6.46 1.46 -14.42
N LEU A 134 7.26 2.26 -15.14
CA LEU A 134 8.70 2.02 -15.23
C LEU A 134 9.39 2.08 -13.86
N SER A 135 8.92 2.95 -12.96
CA SER A 135 9.43 3.02 -11.59
C SER A 135 9.02 1.82 -10.73
N THR A 136 7.91 1.16 -11.07
CA THR A 136 7.52 -0.12 -10.44
C THR A 136 8.38 -1.28 -10.96
N LYS A 137 8.73 -1.27 -12.26
CA LYS A 137 9.58 -2.30 -12.87
C LYS A 137 11.05 -2.15 -12.50
N TYR A 138 11.54 -0.92 -12.38
CA TYR A 138 12.93 -0.57 -12.10
C TYR A 138 13.02 0.27 -10.82
N PRO A 139 13.03 -0.37 -9.63
CA PRO A 139 13.03 0.31 -8.34
C PRO A 139 14.11 1.38 -8.14
N LEU A 140 15.25 1.28 -8.82
CA LEU A 140 16.31 2.29 -8.77
C LEU A 140 15.83 3.69 -9.20
N ARG A 141 14.79 3.77 -10.05
CA ARG A 141 14.14 5.04 -10.42
C ARG A 141 13.47 5.71 -9.22
N MET A 142 12.81 4.91 -8.36
CA MET A 142 12.22 5.42 -7.12
C MET A 142 13.30 5.89 -6.16
N LEU A 143 14.38 5.12 -5.97
CA LEU A 143 15.50 5.50 -5.11
C LEU A 143 16.09 6.84 -5.53
N LEU A 144 16.44 6.97 -6.82
CA LEU A 144 16.95 8.22 -7.39
C LEU A 144 15.99 9.38 -7.10
N SER A 145 14.70 9.18 -7.33
CA SER A 145 13.70 10.22 -7.18
C SER A 145 13.50 10.69 -5.72
N ILE A 146 13.63 9.78 -4.76
CA ILE A 146 13.53 10.11 -3.34
C ILE A 146 14.78 10.87 -2.89
N LEU A 147 15.97 10.37 -3.24
CA LEU A 147 17.25 11.01 -2.88
C LEU A 147 17.47 12.35 -3.59
N TYR A 148 16.90 12.55 -4.79
CA TYR A 148 16.89 13.84 -5.50
C TYR A 148 16.38 15.02 -4.65
N LYS A 149 15.53 14.76 -3.65
CA LYS A 149 15.01 15.80 -2.75
C LYS A 149 16.01 16.24 -1.66
N LYS A 150 17.11 15.51 -1.50
CA LYS A 150 18.04 15.66 -0.36
C LYS A 150 19.49 15.84 -0.79
N LEU A 151 19.92 15.17 -1.85
CA LEU A 151 21.29 15.21 -2.35
C LEU A 151 21.48 16.34 -3.37
N SER A 152 22.70 16.82 -3.47
CA SER A 152 23.13 17.60 -4.65
C SER A 152 23.07 16.73 -5.90
N ARG A 153 23.06 17.38 -7.08
CA ARG A 153 22.97 16.67 -8.35
C ARG A 153 24.19 15.79 -8.58
N GLU A 154 25.37 16.29 -8.22
CA GLU A 154 26.65 15.61 -8.35
C GLU A 154 26.70 14.35 -7.48
N GLU A 155 26.39 14.47 -6.18
CA GLU A 155 26.34 13.34 -5.24
C GLU A 155 25.33 12.27 -5.66
N LEU A 156 24.15 12.70 -6.15
CA LEU A 156 23.12 11.79 -6.62
C LEU A 156 23.59 10.99 -7.85
N ILE A 157 24.20 11.68 -8.83
CA ILE A 157 24.71 11.04 -10.04
C ILE A 157 25.82 10.05 -9.70
N GLU A 158 26.75 10.44 -8.84
CA GLU A 158 27.86 9.58 -8.41
C GLU A 158 27.32 8.31 -7.73
N PHE A 159 26.41 8.47 -6.77
CA PHE A 159 25.84 7.35 -6.03
C PHE A 159 25.06 6.39 -6.94
N ILE A 160 24.15 6.91 -7.78
CA ILE A 160 23.34 6.07 -8.66
C ILE A 160 24.19 5.42 -9.76
N SER A 161 25.24 6.08 -10.25
CA SER A 161 26.15 5.48 -11.24
C SER A 161 26.92 4.28 -10.69
N GLY A 162 27.16 4.22 -9.37
CA GLY A 162 27.81 3.09 -8.71
C GLY A 162 27.09 1.75 -8.90
N TYR A 163 25.78 1.76 -9.19
CA TYR A 163 25.01 0.55 -9.47
C TYR A 163 25.22 0.00 -10.88
N ASN A 164 25.86 0.76 -11.79
CA ASN A 164 26.08 0.39 -13.20
C ASN A 164 24.80 -0.09 -13.92
N PHE A 165 23.65 0.51 -13.55
CA PHE A 165 22.33 0.05 -14.00
C PHE A 165 21.73 0.93 -15.11
N PHE A 166 21.97 2.24 -15.05
CA PHE A 166 21.54 3.18 -16.08
C PHE A 166 22.74 3.65 -16.91
N ASP A 167 22.53 3.84 -18.22
CA ASP A 167 23.44 4.62 -19.02
C ASP A 167 23.26 6.13 -18.72
N GLU A 168 24.27 6.93 -19.07
CA GLU A 168 24.28 8.37 -18.81
C GLU A 168 23.07 9.08 -19.43
N LYS A 169 22.62 8.61 -20.60
CA LYS A 169 21.45 9.15 -21.30
C LYS A 169 20.16 8.90 -20.51
N THR A 170 19.93 7.70 -19.99
CA THR A 170 18.75 7.37 -19.18
C THR A 170 18.76 8.13 -17.87
N LEU A 171 19.93 8.24 -17.22
CA LEU A 171 20.06 8.99 -15.98
C LEU A 171 19.69 10.47 -16.18
N ASN A 172 20.25 11.11 -17.21
CA ASN A 172 19.94 12.49 -17.56
C ASN A 172 18.46 12.69 -17.94
N LEU A 173 17.85 11.71 -18.62
CA LEU A 173 16.42 11.75 -18.95
C LEU A 173 15.55 11.72 -17.68
N ILE A 174 15.87 10.85 -16.72
CA ILE A 174 15.13 10.77 -15.44
C ILE A 174 15.26 12.10 -14.67
N LEU A 175 16.48 12.66 -14.58
CA LEU A 175 16.69 13.95 -13.94
C LEU A 175 15.91 15.07 -14.63
N PHE A 176 15.90 15.09 -15.97
CA PHE A 176 15.09 16.04 -16.73
C PHE A 176 13.59 15.90 -16.46
N GLN A 177 13.08 14.66 -16.36
CA GLN A 177 11.68 14.40 -15.99
C GLN A 177 11.36 15.00 -14.61
N LEU A 178 12.26 14.84 -13.63
CA LEU A 178 12.10 15.40 -12.28
C LEU A 178 12.17 16.94 -12.28
N ASP A 179 13.16 17.52 -12.97
CA ASP A 179 13.36 18.97 -13.06
C ASP A 179 12.16 19.67 -13.71
N LYS A 180 11.60 19.08 -14.77
CA LYS A 180 10.47 19.63 -15.53
C LYS A 180 9.10 19.13 -15.09
N LYS A 181 9.05 18.15 -14.19
CA LYS A 181 7.82 17.45 -13.74
C LYS A 181 7.02 16.87 -14.91
N ILE A 182 7.70 16.35 -15.93
CA ILE A 182 7.08 15.74 -17.12
C ILE A 182 6.99 14.23 -16.91
N ASN A 183 5.76 13.68 -17.00
CA ASN A 183 5.49 12.25 -16.74
C ASN A 183 5.99 11.80 -15.36
N VAL A 184 5.78 12.65 -14.36
CA VAL A 184 6.10 12.37 -12.96
C VAL A 184 4.81 12.40 -12.15
N SER A 185 4.30 11.22 -11.82
CA SER A 185 3.19 11.08 -10.87
C SER A 185 3.71 11.20 -9.45
N LYS A 186 2.82 11.52 -8.51
CA LYS A 186 3.13 11.44 -7.08
C LYS A 186 2.61 10.13 -6.50
N THR A 187 3.32 9.63 -5.49
CA THR A 187 2.90 8.44 -4.76
C THR A 187 3.18 8.51 -3.26
N THR A 188 2.28 7.98 -2.44
CA THR A 188 2.47 7.74 -1.00
C THR A 188 2.66 6.26 -0.70
N SER A 189 3.03 5.46 -1.71
CA SER A 189 3.11 4.01 -1.63
C SER A 189 4.20 3.50 -0.69
N CYS A 190 3.79 2.69 0.29
CA CYS A 190 4.70 1.95 1.15
C CYS A 190 5.52 0.94 0.33
N GLY A 191 4.90 0.25 -0.63
CA GLY A 191 5.60 -0.68 -1.51
C GLY A 191 6.73 -0.01 -2.29
N ARG A 192 6.51 1.21 -2.83
CA ARG A 192 7.56 1.93 -3.55
C ARG A 192 8.71 2.40 -2.66
N ILE A 193 8.46 2.70 -1.38
CA ILE A 193 9.52 2.98 -0.40
C ILE A 193 10.37 1.71 -0.19
N LEU A 194 9.74 0.57 0.10
CA LEU A 194 10.45 -0.70 0.29
C LEU A 194 11.23 -1.12 -0.96
N ASP A 195 10.64 -0.93 -2.15
CA ASP A 195 11.31 -1.22 -3.42
C ASP A 195 12.58 -0.37 -3.59
N SER A 196 12.52 0.92 -3.23
CA SER A 196 13.67 1.82 -3.32
C SER A 196 14.83 1.37 -2.42
N ILE A 197 14.53 0.91 -1.21
CA ILE A 197 15.53 0.39 -0.25
C ILE A 197 16.09 -0.95 -0.73
N SER A 198 15.24 -1.83 -1.26
CA SER A 198 15.69 -3.08 -1.89
C SER A 198 16.70 -2.83 -3.01
N SER A 199 16.45 -1.82 -3.85
CA SER A 199 17.40 -1.43 -4.90
C SER A 199 18.67 -0.83 -4.31
N MET A 200 18.55 0.05 -3.30
CA MET A 200 19.69 0.69 -2.64
C MET A 200 20.66 -0.34 -2.05
N LEU A 201 20.15 -1.41 -1.45
CA LEU A 201 20.95 -2.49 -0.88
C LEU A 201 21.39 -3.54 -1.92
N ASN A 202 21.17 -3.26 -3.20
CA ASN A 202 21.47 -4.13 -4.35
C ASN A 202 20.84 -5.54 -4.24
N ILE A 203 19.63 -5.60 -3.67
CA ILE A 203 18.86 -6.85 -3.50
C ILE A 203 18.05 -7.13 -4.76
N CYS A 204 17.27 -6.15 -5.22
CA CYS A 204 16.43 -6.27 -6.41
C CYS A 204 16.36 -4.92 -7.14
N ASN A 205 16.93 -4.89 -8.35
CA ASN A 205 16.94 -3.70 -9.24
C ASN A 205 15.94 -3.82 -10.40
N ILE A 206 15.41 -5.02 -10.66
CA ILE A 206 14.39 -5.30 -11.68
C ILE A 206 13.32 -6.20 -11.05
N LYS A 207 12.08 -5.72 -11.03
CA LYS A 207 10.92 -6.51 -10.59
C LYS A 207 10.50 -7.51 -11.67
N THR A 208 10.41 -8.79 -11.31
CA THR A 208 9.96 -9.88 -12.19
C THR A 208 8.57 -10.42 -11.83
N TYR A 209 8.11 -10.21 -10.60
CA TYR A 209 6.75 -10.50 -10.14
C TYR A 209 6.28 -9.47 -9.10
N ASP A 210 4.99 -9.46 -8.78
CA ASP A 210 4.43 -8.46 -7.88
C ASP A 210 4.94 -8.61 -6.44
N GLY A 211 5.36 -7.48 -5.87
CA GLY A 211 5.94 -7.41 -4.54
C GLY A 211 7.38 -7.93 -4.40
N GLU A 212 8.03 -8.41 -5.48
CA GLU A 212 9.36 -9.02 -5.40
C GLU A 212 10.39 -8.22 -4.56
N PRO A 213 10.60 -6.91 -4.79
CA PRO A 213 11.66 -6.21 -4.07
C PRO A 213 11.36 -6.10 -2.57
N ALA A 214 10.11 -5.80 -2.21
CA ALA A 214 9.67 -5.75 -0.81
C ALA A 214 9.78 -7.12 -0.11
N ILE A 215 9.35 -8.22 -0.76
CA ILE A 215 9.45 -9.58 -0.22
C ILE A 215 10.91 -9.98 0.01
N ARG A 216 11.79 -9.67 -0.94
CA ARG A 216 13.21 -9.99 -0.82
C ARG A 216 13.89 -9.16 0.26
N LEU A 217 13.51 -7.89 0.42
CA LEU A 217 14.01 -7.02 1.50
C LEU A 217 13.60 -7.51 2.88
N GLU A 218 12.37 -8.02 3.01
CA GLU A 218 11.87 -8.63 4.24
C GLU A 218 12.72 -9.84 4.65
N SER A 219 13.01 -10.75 3.72
CA SER A 219 13.84 -11.94 3.98
C SER A 219 15.24 -11.58 4.50
N ILE A 220 15.84 -10.48 4.01
CA ILE A 220 17.12 -9.97 4.51
C ILE A 220 16.99 -9.46 5.96
N SER A 221 15.87 -8.83 6.30
CA SER A 221 15.59 -8.34 7.64
C SER A 221 15.30 -9.48 8.63
N GLU A 222 14.64 -10.56 8.20
CA GLU A 222 14.43 -11.75 9.02
C GLU A 222 15.74 -12.46 9.38
N ASN A 223 16.71 -12.47 8.45
CA ASN A 223 18.05 -12.97 8.75
C ASN A 223 18.70 -12.19 9.90
N PHE A 224 18.51 -10.86 9.97
CA PHE A 224 19.01 -10.07 11.10
C PHE A 224 18.46 -10.59 12.43
N LYS A 225 17.13 -10.75 12.54
CA LYS A 225 16.47 -11.26 13.77
C LYS A 225 16.94 -12.67 14.15
N LYS A 226 17.37 -13.48 13.19
CA LYS A 226 17.82 -14.86 13.40
C LYS A 226 19.27 -14.95 13.89
N TYR A 227 20.16 -14.10 13.39
CA TYR A 227 21.60 -14.21 13.62
C TYR A 227 22.15 -13.21 14.64
N HIS A 228 21.37 -12.20 15.02
CA HIS A 228 21.76 -11.17 15.98
C HIS A 228 20.99 -11.31 17.30
N ASP A 229 21.57 -10.80 18.38
CA ASP A 229 20.95 -10.85 19.69
C ASP A 229 19.87 -9.76 19.89
N TYR A 230 19.15 -9.87 21.00
CA TYR A 230 18.08 -8.93 21.34
C TYR A 230 18.59 -7.49 21.56
N ARG A 231 19.88 -7.29 21.90
CA ARG A 231 20.44 -5.95 22.13
C ARG A 231 20.62 -5.22 20.81
N GLU A 232 21.11 -5.91 19.79
CA GLU A 232 21.27 -5.31 18.45
C GLU A 232 19.92 -4.97 17.82
N TYR A 233 18.91 -5.83 17.99
CA TYR A 233 17.54 -5.51 17.59
C TYR A 233 17.01 -4.25 18.29
N ASN A 234 17.16 -4.16 19.62
CA ASN A 234 16.70 -2.99 20.37
C ASN A 234 17.43 -1.71 19.98
N LYS A 235 18.75 -1.79 19.72
CA LYS A 235 19.50 -0.64 19.20
C LYS A 235 18.94 -0.16 17.86
N CYS A 236 18.64 -1.08 16.94
CA CYS A 236 18.03 -0.75 15.66
C CYS A 236 16.65 -0.09 15.84
N LEU A 237 15.85 -0.63 16.77
CA LEU A 237 14.54 -0.10 17.12
C LEU A 237 14.62 1.32 17.70
N GLU A 238 15.51 1.55 18.66
CA GLU A 238 15.71 2.88 19.29
C GLU A 238 16.08 3.92 18.23
N ILE A 239 17.03 3.60 17.34
CA ILE A 239 17.43 4.48 16.23
C ILE A 239 16.24 4.74 15.30
N ALA A 240 15.48 3.69 14.95
CA ALA A 240 14.28 3.85 14.12
C ALA A 240 13.24 4.77 14.78
N GLN A 241 13.02 4.65 16.08
CA GLN A 241 12.07 5.48 16.83
C GLN A 241 12.50 6.95 16.89
N ASP A 242 13.77 7.20 17.18
CA ASP A 242 14.33 8.56 17.31
C ASP A 242 14.33 9.33 15.99
N ASP A 243 14.52 8.62 14.87
CA ASP A 243 14.57 9.23 13.53
C ASP A 243 13.17 9.58 12.96
N ILE A 244 12.09 9.06 13.56
CA ILE A 244 10.74 9.26 13.02
C ILE A 244 10.32 10.72 13.12
N LYS A 245 9.99 11.30 11.96
CA LYS A 245 9.48 12.66 11.86
C LYS A 245 8.09 12.64 11.27
N ILE A 246 7.13 13.09 12.07
CA ILE A 246 5.73 13.23 11.65
C ILE A 246 5.35 14.71 11.69
N LYS A 247 4.94 15.27 10.55
CA LYS A 247 4.47 16.65 10.46
C LYS A 247 3.15 16.68 9.69
N ASN A 248 2.14 17.37 10.22
CA ASN A 248 0.81 17.46 9.62
C ASN A 248 0.21 16.09 9.26
N ASN A 249 0.40 15.09 10.14
CA ASN A 249 -0.03 13.69 9.94
C ASN A 249 0.61 13.01 8.71
N ILE A 250 1.79 13.50 8.29
CA ILE A 250 2.61 12.90 7.23
C ILE A 250 3.88 12.32 7.87
N ILE A 251 4.10 11.03 7.66
CA ILE A 251 5.32 10.32 8.10
C ILE A 251 6.42 10.57 7.06
N ASN A 252 7.56 11.14 7.46
CA ASN A 252 8.59 11.57 6.53
C ASN A 252 9.47 10.40 6.03
N THR A 253 9.00 9.73 4.99
CA THR A 253 9.74 8.65 4.32
C THR A 253 10.89 9.14 3.43
N THR A 254 10.97 10.44 3.13
CA THR A 254 12.15 10.99 2.44
C THR A 254 13.35 11.03 3.38
N ASP A 255 13.15 11.45 4.63
CA ASP A 255 14.21 11.42 5.65
C ASP A 255 14.62 9.98 5.98
N LEU A 256 13.66 9.05 6.06
CA LEU A 256 13.93 7.60 6.21
C LEU A 256 14.93 7.08 5.17
N VAL A 257 14.63 7.30 3.88
CA VAL A 257 15.50 6.81 2.78
C VAL A 257 16.86 7.50 2.81
N TYR A 258 16.90 8.78 3.19
CA TYR A 258 18.15 9.51 3.34
C TYR A 258 19.00 9.02 4.54
N SER A 259 18.38 8.72 5.68
CA SER A 259 19.07 8.08 6.82
C SER A 259 19.62 6.72 6.43
N ALA A 260 18.83 5.90 5.72
CA ALA A 260 19.27 4.60 5.22
C ALA A 260 20.44 4.72 4.22
N TYR A 261 20.46 5.75 3.38
CA TYR A 261 21.58 6.10 2.52
C TYR A 261 22.84 6.45 3.33
N ASN A 262 22.74 7.30 4.35
CA ASN A 262 23.88 7.65 5.20
C ASN A 262 24.42 6.42 5.96
N MET A 263 23.53 5.58 6.51
CA MET A 263 23.93 4.31 7.14
C MET A 263 24.68 3.40 6.17
N LEU A 264 24.28 3.35 4.90
CA LEU A 264 25.00 2.58 3.88
C LEU A 264 26.43 3.11 3.68
N LEU A 265 26.60 4.44 3.61
CA LEU A 265 27.91 5.08 3.47
C LEU A 265 28.79 4.91 4.72
N GLU A 266 28.18 4.91 5.90
CA GLU A 266 28.84 4.67 7.20
C GLU A 266 29.22 3.20 7.41
N GLY A 267 28.82 2.30 6.50
CA GLY A 267 29.22 0.89 6.51
C GLY A 267 28.34 -0.01 7.37
N TYR A 268 27.11 0.39 7.68
CA TYR A 268 26.13 -0.51 8.32
C TYR A 268 25.82 -1.70 7.42
N SER A 269 25.52 -2.85 8.02
CA SER A 269 25.14 -4.04 7.27
C SER A 269 23.80 -3.83 6.56
N ARG A 270 23.62 -4.53 5.43
CA ARG A 270 22.37 -4.46 4.66
C ARG A 270 21.19 -4.97 5.48
N GLU A 271 21.43 -6.00 6.29
CA GLU A 271 20.49 -6.59 7.21
C GLU A 271 20.01 -5.58 8.26
N PHE A 272 20.92 -4.77 8.81
CA PHE A 272 20.59 -3.70 9.76
C PHE A 272 19.74 -2.61 9.11
N ILE A 273 20.15 -2.12 7.93
CA ILE A 273 19.43 -1.06 7.21
C ILE A 273 18.04 -1.55 6.80
N ALA A 274 17.94 -2.79 6.32
CA ALA A 274 16.66 -3.38 5.95
C ALA A 274 15.72 -3.46 7.17
N LEU A 275 16.21 -3.93 8.32
CA LEU A 275 15.41 -3.97 9.56
C LEU A 275 14.98 -2.56 10.01
N TYR A 276 15.92 -1.61 10.03
CA TYR A 276 15.67 -0.21 10.41
C TYR A 276 14.50 0.38 9.62
N VAL A 277 14.46 0.17 8.31
CA VAL A 277 13.39 0.68 7.45
C VAL A 277 12.03 0.09 7.80
N HIS A 278 11.95 -1.22 8.03
CA HIS A 278 10.70 -1.88 8.43
C HIS A 278 10.21 -1.34 9.78
N LEU A 279 11.12 -1.19 10.76
CA LEU A 279 10.79 -0.68 12.09
C LEU A 279 10.33 0.78 12.02
N TYR A 280 11.02 1.64 11.27
CA TYR A 280 10.65 3.05 11.11
C TYR A 280 9.21 3.19 10.58
N ILE A 281 8.88 2.43 9.54
CA ILE A 281 7.55 2.47 8.91
C ILE A 281 6.49 1.98 9.92
N ALA A 282 6.74 0.83 10.57
CA ALA A 282 5.81 0.25 11.54
C ALA A 282 5.56 1.19 12.74
N GLU A 283 6.61 1.74 13.33
CA GLU A 283 6.55 2.69 14.44
C GLU A 283 5.83 3.98 14.04
N GLY A 284 6.16 4.56 12.89
CA GLY A 284 5.57 5.79 12.41
C GLY A 284 4.06 5.67 12.17
N LEU A 285 3.65 4.56 11.52
CA LEU A 285 2.24 4.25 11.28
C LEU A 285 1.49 3.97 12.58
N SER A 286 2.08 3.18 13.48
CA SER A 286 1.50 2.87 14.79
C SER A 286 1.28 4.14 15.61
N SER A 287 2.31 4.99 15.70
CA SER A 287 2.26 6.25 16.44
C SER A 287 1.13 7.16 15.94
N LEU A 288 0.98 7.29 14.62
CA LEU A 288 -0.05 8.12 14.05
C LEU A 288 -1.46 7.51 14.23
N ALA A 289 -1.62 6.19 14.04
CA ALA A 289 -2.88 5.51 14.26
C ALA A 289 -3.33 5.59 15.73
N LEU A 290 -2.42 5.33 16.68
CA LEU A 290 -2.65 5.46 18.12
C LEU A 290 -3.03 6.88 18.51
N LYS A 291 -2.34 7.90 17.95
CA LYS A 291 -2.67 9.31 18.20
C LYS A 291 -4.11 9.62 17.82
N PHE A 292 -4.59 9.15 16.67
CA PHE A 292 -5.97 9.37 16.25
C PHE A 292 -6.96 8.54 17.07
N GLY A 293 -6.67 7.26 17.29
CA GLY A 293 -7.52 6.39 18.11
C GLY A 293 -7.75 6.96 19.51
N LYS A 294 -6.69 7.44 20.18
CA LYS A 294 -6.79 8.08 21.50
C LYS A 294 -7.54 9.41 21.46
N LYS A 295 -7.30 10.22 20.42
CA LYS A 295 -7.94 11.54 20.28
C LYS A 295 -9.45 11.42 20.08
N GLU A 296 -9.90 10.40 19.35
CA GLU A 296 -11.29 10.20 18.97
C GLU A 296 -12.02 9.16 19.84
N ASP A 297 -11.33 8.58 20.83
CA ASP A 297 -11.83 7.55 21.75
C ASP A 297 -12.35 6.29 21.02
N PHE A 298 -11.59 5.83 20.02
CA PHE A 298 -11.90 4.61 19.28
C PHE A 298 -11.21 3.41 19.93
N GLU A 299 -11.85 2.24 19.91
CA GLU A 299 -11.26 1.03 20.50
C GLU A 299 -10.43 0.21 19.49
N TYR A 300 -10.68 0.41 18.19
CA TYR A 300 -10.21 -0.50 17.13
C TYR A 300 -9.21 0.17 16.20
N ILE A 301 -8.11 -0.54 15.93
CA ILE A 301 -7.14 -0.16 14.90
C ILE A 301 -6.88 -1.35 13.99
N GLY A 302 -7.07 -1.17 12.68
CA GLY A 302 -6.91 -2.21 11.68
C GLY A 302 -5.69 -2.04 10.79
N LEU A 303 -5.20 -3.15 10.22
CA LEU A 303 -4.16 -3.16 9.19
C LEU A 303 -4.59 -4.05 8.01
N THR A 304 -4.46 -3.54 6.79
CA THR A 304 -4.83 -4.22 5.54
C THR A 304 -4.00 -3.72 4.35
N GLY A 305 -4.23 -4.25 3.15
CA GLY A 305 -3.50 -3.96 1.91
C GLY A 305 -2.33 -4.93 1.64
N GLY A 306 -1.81 -4.95 0.42
CA GLY A 306 -0.81 -5.94 0.00
C GLY A 306 0.50 -5.95 0.80
N VAL A 307 0.95 -4.80 1.31
CA VAL A 307 2.19 -4.72 2.11
C VAL A 307 1.96 -5.20 3.55
N SER A 308 0.71 -5.31 4.00
CA SER A 308 0.40 -5.85 5.34
C SER A 308 0.77 -7.32 5.53
N TYR A 309 1.10 -8.06 4.45
CA TYR A 309 1.67 -9.40 4.53
C TYR A 309 3.11 -9.40 5.06
N ASN A 310 3.80 -8.26 5.01
CA ASN A 310 5.13 -8.13 5.59
C ASN A 310 5.03 -8.36 7.10
N LYS A 311 5.62 -9.46 7.54
CA LYS A 311 5.55 -9.97 8.90
C LYS A 311 6.19 -9.02 9.89
N ILE A 312 7.34 -8.43 9.55
CA ILE A 312 8.06 -7.51 10.43
C ILE A 312 7.21 -6.27 10.70
N ILE A 313 6.63 -5.67 9.66
CA ILE A 313 5.76 -4.49 9.79
C ILE A 313 4.47 -4.86 10.55
N SER A 314 3.80 -5.94 10.14
CA SER A 314 2.50 -6.30 10.72
C SER A 314 2.57 -6.76 12.17
N GLU A 315 3.56 -7.58 12.54
CA GLU A 315 3.80 -7.98 13.93
C GLU A 315 4.11 -6.76 14.78
N ARG A 316 4.97 -5.87 14.29
CA ARG A 316 5.37 -4.69 15.06
C ARG A 316 4.21 -3.71 15.26
N ILE A 317 3.40 -3.48 14.22
CA ILE A 317 2.19 -2.66 14.32
C ILE A 317 1.22 -3.28 15.33
N ARG A 318 0.99 -4.59 15.28
CA ARG A 318 0.14 -5.30 16.24
C ARG A 318 0.63 -5.12 17.68
N GLU A 319 1.91 -5.39 17.93
CA GLU A 319 2.54 -5.24 19.25
C GLU A 319 2.32 -3.83 19.81
N ASN A 320 2.56 -2.80 19.00
CA ASN A 320 2.38 -1.41 19.42
C ASN A 320 0.92 -1.07 19.75
N ILE A 321 -0.03 -1.56 18.95
CA ILE A 321 -1.46 -1.31 19.13
C ILE A 321 -1.99 -2.00 20.38
N GLU A 322 -1.70 -3.30 20.54
CA GLU A 322 -2.20 -4.11 21.66
C GLU A 322 -1.57 -3.66 22.99
N LYS A 323 -0.29 -3.25 22.99
CA LYS A 323 0.39 -2.71 24.18
C LYS A 323 -0.30 -1.47 24.74
N GLU A 324 -0.91 -0.65 23.88
CA GLU A 324 -1.63 0.55 24.27
C GLU A 324 -3.13 0.29 24.56
N GLY A 325 -3.55 -0.98 24.58
CA GLY A 325 -4.90 -1.40 24.96
C GLY A 325 -5.95 -1.35 23.83
N PHE A 326 -5.53 -1.06 22.59
CA PHE A 326 -6.42 -1.09 21.43
C PHE A 326 -6.65 -2.52 20.92
N LYS A 327 -7.82 -2.76 20.33
CA LYS A 327 -8.14 -4.02 19.66
C LYS A 327 -7.61 -4.00 18.22
N PHE A 328 -6.67 -4.88 17.92
CA PHE A 328 -6.08 -4.97 16.58
C PHE A 328 -6.98 -5.78 15.63
N LEU A 329 -7.28 -5.20 14.46
CA LEU A 329 -8.01 -5.87 13.38
C LEU A 329 -7.07 -6.29 12.26
N TYR A 330 -7.17 -7.56 11.85
CA TYR A 330 -6.43 -8.12 10.73
C TYR A 330 -7.31 -9.17 10.03
N SER A 331 -7.24 -9.27 8.70
CA SER A 331 -8.09 -10.24 7.99
C SER A 331 -7.63 -11.67 8.26
N ASN A 332 -8.58 -12.58 8.44
CA ASN A 332 -8.37 -13.99 8.72
C ASN A 332 -9.03 -14.90 7.66
N LYS A 333 -10.20 -14.54 7.13
CA LYS A 333 -10.88 -15.38 6.10
C LYS A 333 -10.63 -14.85 4.69
N LEU A 334 -10.50 -13.53 4.55
CA LEU A 334 -10.20 -12.88 3.28
C LEU A 334 -8.71 -12.53 3.14
N PRO A 335 -8.16 -12.51 1.91
CA PRO A 335 -6.82 -11.97 1.67
C PRO A 335 -6.77 -10.47 2.01
N ASN A 336 -5.73 -10.04 2.73
CA ASN A 336 -5.46 -8.61 2.96
C ASN A 336 -5.07 -7.83 1.69
N GLY A 337 -4.49 -8.49 0.68
CA GLY A 337 -4.17 -7.87 -0.61
C GLY A 337 -5.39 -7.81 -1.55
N ASP A 338 -5.16 -7.45 -2.82
CA ASP A 338 -6.21 -7.14 -3.81
C ASP A 338 -7.26 -8.26 -4.01
N GLY A 339 -6.94 -9.49 -3.63
CA GLY A 339 -7.89 -10.60 -3.64
C GLY A 339 -9.11 -10.40 -2.74
N GLY A 340 -9.04 -9.49 -1.75
CA GLY A 340 -10.15 -9.14 -0.85
C GLY A 340 -10.95 -7.90 -1.28
N ILE A 341 -10.51 -7.16 -2.31
CA ILE A 341 -11.09 -5.85 -2.65
C ILE A 341 -12.54 -5.94 -3.11
N SER A 342 -12.90 -6.93 -3.92
CA SER A 342 -14.28 -7.03 -4.44
C SER A 342 -15.32 -7.22 -3.33
N PHE A 343 -14.96 -7.94 -2.26
CA PHE A 343 -15.79 -8.04 -1.07
C PHE A 343 -15.93 -6.68 -0.37
N GLY A 344 -14.80 -5.98 -0.16
CA GLY A 344 -14.80 -4.64 0.43
C GLY A 344 -15.56 -3.60 -0.38
N GLN A 345 -15.54 -3.68 -1.71
CA GLN A 345 -16.35 -2.86 -2.60
C GLN A 345 -17.85 -3.10 -2.38
N GLY A 346 -18.28 -4.36 -2.27
CA GLY A 346 -19.67 -4.69 -1.94
C GLY A 346 -20.11 -4.11 -0.59
N ILE A 347 -19.28 -4.28 0.45
CA ILE A 347 -19.54 -3.72 1.78
C ILE A 347 -19.63 -2.19 1.75
N GLY A 348 -18.69 -1.51 1.08
CA GLY A 348 -18.69 -0.06 0.96
C GLY A 348 -19.99 0.47 0.32
N TYR A 349 -20.44 -0.17 -0.76
CA TYR A 349 -21.72 0.18 -1.41
C TYR A 349 -22.93 -0.01 -0.47
N ILE A 350 -23.00 -1.13 0.25
CA ILE A 350 -24.11 -1.41 1.17
C ILE A 350 -24.15 -0.35 2.27
N LEU A 351 -23.01 -0.05 2.90
CA LEU A 351 -22.92 0.89 4.01
C LEU A 351 -23.29 2.33 3.64
N ASP A 352 -22.94 2.76 2.42
CA ASP A 352 -23.30 4.09 1.92
C ASP A 352 -24.81 4.21 1.59
N ASN A 353 -25.47 3.10 1.23
CA ASN A 353 -26.89 3.08 0.86
C ASN A 353 -27.84 2.69 2.01
N GLU A 354 -27.36 2.06 3.08
CA GLU A 354 -28.16 1.76 4.29
C GLU A 354 -28.38 2.99 5.19
N GLY A 355 -27.74 4.13 4.89
CA GLY A 355 -27.91 5.41 5.62
C GLY A 355 -29.00 6.34 5.08
N GLY A 356 -29.83 5.87 4.13
CA GLY A 356 -30.90 6.64 3.46
C GLY A 356 -32.29 6.43 4.02
#